data_AF-A0A3N5RP65-F1
#
_entry.id   AF-A0A3N5RP65-F1
#
_cell.length_a   1.000
_cell.length_b   1.000
_cell.length_c   1.000
_cell.angle_alpha   90.00
_cell.angle_beta   90.00
_cell.angle_gamma   90.00
#
_symmetry.space_group_name_H-M   'P 1'
#
loop_
_entity.id
_entity.type
_entity.pdbx_description
1 polymer ?
#
loop_
_entity_poly.entity_id
_entity_poly.type
_entity_poly.pdbx_seq_one_letter_code
_entity_poly.pdbx_strand_id
1 'polypeptide(L)' 'MLQMEQIGVAHHQAALALFRAGSDEYRGHLCNFKQCPADKRDCDVPGCGDVSFLQKFANFRFRPESFATDRCVLLFQRHP' A
#
# COMPACT_ATOMS: atom_id res chain seq x y z
N MET A 1 2.12 -35.72 -1.88
CA MET A 1 3.05 -34.86 -1.12
C MET A 1 4.06 -34.30 -2.12
N LEU A 2 3.81 -33.11 -2.64
CA LEU A 2 4.71 -32.44 -3.58
C LEU A 2 5.69 -31.59 -2.77
N GLN A 3 6.98 -31.88 -2.90
CA GLN A 3 8.06 -31.06 -2.36
C GLN A 3 8.01 -29.69 -3.03
N MET A 4 7.68 -28.65 -2.24
CA MET A 4 7.87 -27.27 -2.65
C MET A 4 9.35 -26.97 -2.49
N GLU A 5 10.03 -26.80 -3.61
CA GLU A 5 11.35 -26.18 -3.68
C GLU A 5 11.32 -24.85 -2.91
N GLN A 6 12.43 -24.58 -2.22
CA GLN A 6 12.70 -23.39 -1.41
C GLN A 6 12.59 -22.08 -2.22
N ILE A 7 11.37 -21.68 -2.57
CA ILE A 7 11.08 -20.32 -3.00
C ILE A 7 10.99 -19.51 -1.70
N GLY A 8 12.09 -18.88 -1.33
CA GLY A 8 12.09 -17.84 -0.31
C GLY A 8 11.18 -16.69 -0.77
N VAL A 9 9.92 -16.71 -0.36
CA VAL A 9 8.98 -15.64 -0.64
C VAL A 9 9.42 -14.41 0.15
N ALA A 10 9.72 -13.31 -0.54
CA ALA A 10 10.12 -12.07 0.11
C ALA A 10 9.06 -11.61 1.12
N HIS A 11 9.54 -11.22 2.31
CA HIS A 11 8.81 -10.99 3.56
C HIS A 11 7.92 -9.73 3.59
N HIS A 12 7.28 -9.33 2.48
CA HIS A 12 6.46 -8.11 2.39
C HIS A 12 5.14 -8.39 1.65
N GLN A 13 4.25 -9.20 2.23
CA GLN A 13 3.03 -9.70 1.55
C GLN A 13 1.80 -8.77 1.62
N ALA A 14 1.91 -7.58 2.21
CA ALA A 14 0.78 -6.66 2.28
C ALA A 14 1.19 -5.23 1.93
N ALA A 15 0.48 -4.63 0.98
CA ALA A 15 0.52 -3.19 0.74
C ALA A 15 -0.61 -2.53 1.52
N LEU A 16 -0.30 -1.50 2.30
CA LEU A 16 -1.30 -0.74 3.04
C LEU A 16 -1.61 0.53 2.26
N ALA A 17 -2.80 0.60 1.65
CA ALA A 17 -3.32 1.83 1.07
C ALA A 17 -3.95 2.70 2.16
N LEU A 18 -3.64 4.00 2.16
CA LEU A 18 -4.12 4.97 3.14
C LEU A 18 -5.09 5.95 2.48
N PHE A 19 -6.19 6.23 3.17
CA PHE A 19 -7.27 7.11 2.74
C PHE A 19 -7.46 8.24 3.74
N ARG A 20 -7.97 9.40 3.29
CA ARG A 20 -8.28 10.49 4.23
C ARG A 20 -9.49 10.07 5.08
N ALA A 21 -9.36 10.19 6.40
CA ALA A 21 -10.47 9.98 7.33
C ALA A 21 -11.74 10.77 6.94
N GLY A 22 -12.90 10.10 7.00
CA GLY A 22 -14.19 10.68 6.64
C GLY A 22 -14.47 10.75 5.14
N SER A 23 -13.60 10.21 4.29
CA SER A 23 -13.79 10.16 2.83
C SER A 23 -13.07 8.95 2.21
N ASP A 24 -13.40 8.62 0.97
CA ASP A 24 -12.70 7.57 0.21
C ASP A 24 -11.53 8.14 -0.63
N GLU A 25 -11.00 9.33 -0.27
CA GLU A 25 -9.87 9.89 -1.00
C GLU A 25 -8.59 9.13 -0.69
N TYR A 26 -8.09 8.39 -1.69
CA TYR A 26 -6.80 7.73 -1.66
C TYR A 26 -5.64 8.72 -1.51
N ARG A 27 -4.78 8.53 -0.51
CA ARG A 27 -3.63 9.40 -0.22
C ARG A 27 -2.30 8.81 -0.63
N GLY A 28 -2.14 7.49 -0.65
CA GLY A 28 -0.87 6.84 -0.93
C GLY A 28 -0.80 5.45 -0.33
N HIS A 29 0.37 4.83 -0.36
CA HIS A 29 0.65 3.64 0.43
C HIS A 29 1.51 4.00 1.63
N LEU A 30 1.37 3.22 2.71
CA LEU A 30 2.38 3.23 3.76
C LEU A 30 3.71 2.79 3.15
N CYS A 31 4.73 3.63 3.32
CA CYS A 31 6.06 3.34 2.81
C CYS A 31 6.64 2.12 3.52
N ASN A 32 7.25 1.22 2.73
CA ASN A 32 7.92 0.04 3.27
C ASN A 32 9.31 0.36 3.86
N PHE A 33 9.84 1.56 3.60
CA PHE A 33 11.06 2.05 4.22
C PHE A 33 10.76 2.69 5.58
N LYS A 34 11.76 2.75 6.46
CA LYS A 34 11.66 3.37 7.79
C LYS A 34 11.40 4.89 7.77
N GLN A 35 11.48 5.51 6.59
CA GLN A 35 11.24 6.93 6.36
C GLN A 35 10.79 7.12 4.91
N CYS A 36 10.07 8.22 4.62
CA CYS A 36 9.73 8.59 3.25
C CYS A 36 9.87 10.11 3.10
N PRO A 37 10.70 10.60 2.15
CA PRO A 37 11.53 9.82 1.23
C PRO A 37 12.74 9.15 1.94
N ALA A 38 13.17 8.01 1.42
CA ALA A 38 14.30 7.21 1.93
C ALA A 38 15.59 7.36 1.11
N ASP A 39 15.64 8.35 0.21
CA ASP A 39 16.73 8.54 -0.74
C ASP A 39 17.00 7.25 -1.55
N LYS A 40 15.92 6.66 -2.04
CA LYS A 40 15.91 5.48 -2.92
C LYS A 40 15.30 5.88 -4.25
N ARG A 41 15.63 5.15 -5.31
CA ARG A 41 15.03 5.33 -6.65
C ARG A 41 13.50 5.34 -6.62
N ASP A 42 12.89 4.53 -5.76
CA ASP A 42 11.43 4.48 -5.60
C ASP A 42 10.83 5.81 -5.07
N CYS A 43 11.66 6.68 -4.48
CA CYS A 43 11.26 7.98 -3.95
C CYS A 43 11.29 9.09 -5.03
N ASP A 44 11.88 8.83 -6.20
CA ASP A 44 11.98 9.81 -7.29
C ASP A 44 10.62 10.10 -7.96
N VAL A 45 9.57 9.38 -7.55
CA VAL A 45 8.20 9.63 -7.99
C VAL A 45 7.73 10.99 -7.46
N PRO A 46 7.26 11.91 -8.33
CA PRO A 46 6.77 13.22 -7.89
C PRO A 46 5.71 13.10 -6.79
N GLY A 47 5.92 13.85 -5.71
CA GLY A 47 5.04 13.87 -4.53
C GLY A 47 5.19 12.67 -3.58
N CYS A 48 6.18 11.80 -3.80
CA CYS A 48 6.53 10.74 -2.85
C CYS A 48 7.18 11.36 -1.59
N GLY A 49 6.61 11.08 -0.42
CA GLY A 49 7.11 11.64 0.83
C GLY A 49 6.71 13.10 1.12
N ASP A 50 5.87 13.75 0.30
CA ASP A 50 5.27 15.07 0.61
C ASP A 50 4.56 15.06 1.97
N VAL A 51 3.97 13.92 2.30
CA VAL A 51 3.51 13.58 3.64
C VAL A 51 4.38 12.45 4.16
N SER A 52 4.91 12.60 5.38
CA SER A 52 5.78 11.60 5.99
C SER A 52 5.17 10.21 5.94
N PHE A 53 5.99 9.22 5.56
CA PHE A 53 5.61 7.81 5.39
C PHE A 53 4.62 7.50 4.25
N LEU A 54 4.17 8.47 3.46
CA LEU A 54 3.33 8.20 2.28
C LEU A 54 4.19 8.00 1.02
N GLN A 55 4.24 6.76 0.57
CA GLN A 55 4.87 6.39 -0.69
C GLN A 55 3.89 6.55 -1.86
N LYS A 56 4.42 7.09 -2.97
CA LYS A 56 3.78 7.08 -4.29
C LYS A 56 4.49 6.07 -5.19
N PHE A 57 3.73 5.39 -6.03
CA PHE A 57 4.26 4.51 -7.06
C PHE A 57 4.05 5.16 -8.42
N ALA A 58 5.09 5.13 -9.26
CA ALA A 58 5.00 5.65 -10.62
C ALA A 58 3.83 4.99 -11.36
N ASN A 59 3.01 5.80 -12.04
CA ASN A 59 1.85 5.38 -12.83
C ASN A 59 0.74 4.64 -12.06
N PHE A 60 0.83 4.54 -10.73
CA PHE A 60 -0.24 3.95 -9.94
C PHE A 60 -1.49 4.84 -9.98
N ARG A 61 -2.63 4.22 -10.24
CA ARG A 61 -3.94 4.86 -10.19
C ARG A 61 -4.84 4.03 -9.29
N PHE A 62 -5.34 4.67 -8.24
CA PHE A 62 -6.36 4.06 -7.40
C PHE A 62 -7.64 3.86 -8.22
N ARG A 63 -8.22 2.66 -8.10
CA ARG A 63 -9.45 2.23 -8.77
C ARG A 63 -10.45 1.82 -7.69
N PRO A 64 -11.37 2.71 -7.26
CA PRO A 64 -12.34 2.42 -6.20
C PRO A 64 -13.11 1.12 -6.44
N GLU A 65 -13.39 0.79 -7.71
CA GLU A 65 -14.06 -0.44 -8.12
C GLU A 65 -13.31 -1.72 -7.73
N SER A 66 -12.02 -1.63 -7.41
CA SER A 66 -11.22 -2.77 -6.93
C SER A 66 -11.59 -3.17 -5.51
N PHE A 67 -12.25 -2.28 -4.76
CA PHE A 67 -12.71 -2.49 -3.39
C PHE A 67 -14.20 -2.85 -3.30
N ALA A 68 -14.81 -3.25 -4.42
CA ALA A 68 -16.17 -3.76 -4.41
C ALA A 68 -16.33 -4.91 -3.40
N THR A 69 -17.48 -4.96 -2.73
CA THR A 69 -17.74 -5.85 -1.59
C THR A 69 -17.65 -7.34 -1.94
N ASP A 70 -17.83 -7.69 -3.22
CA ASP A 70 -17.65 -9.05 -3.76
C ASP A 70 -16.18 -9.42 -4.00
N ARG A 71 -15.26 -8.46 -3.92
CA ARG A 71 -13.81 -8.61 -4.14
C ARG A 71 -12.98 -8.42 -2.87
N CYS A 72 -13.58 -7.91 -1.81
CA CYS A 72 -12.89 -7.57 -0.56
C CYS A 72 -13.54 -8.25 0.64
N VAL A 73 -12.71 -8.76 1.54
CA VAL A 73 -13.15 -9.28 2.84
C VAL A 73 -12.84 -8.25 3.90
N LEU A 74 -13.86 -7.79 4.63
CA LEU A 74 -13.68 -6.91 5.78
C LEU A 74 -13.06 -7.72 6.93
N LEU A 75 -11.79 -7.46 7.23
CA LEU A 75 -11.08 -8.16 8.31
C LEU A 75 -11.35 -7.51 9.67
N PHE A 76 -11.49 -6.19 9.71
CA PHE A 76 -11.70 -5.45 10.95
C PHE A 76 -12.37 -4.11 10.67
N GLN A 77 -13.34 -3.75 11.51
CA GLN A 77 -13.92 -2.41 11.57
C GLN A 77 -13.92 -1.95 13.01
N ARG A 78 -13.29 -0.80 13.27
CA ARG A 78 -13.36 -0.17 14.58
C ARG A 78 -14.73 0.48 14.75
N HIS A 79 -15.48 0.05 15.76
CA HIS A 79 -16.66 0.77 16.21
C HIS A 79 -16.23 1.93 17.13
N PRO A 80 -16.95 3.08 17.10
CA PRO A 80 -16.66 4.21 17.97
C PRO A 80 -16.78 3.86 19.46
#